data_AF-A0A9P5M0L7-F1
#
_entry.id   AF-A0A9P5M0L7-F1
#
_cell.length_a   1.000
_cell.length_b   1.000
_cell.length_c   1.000
_cell.angle_alpha   90.00
_cell.angle_beta   90.00
_cell.angle_gamma   90.00
#
_symmetry.space_group_name_H-M   'P 1'
#
loop_
_entity.id
_entity.type
_entity.pdbx_description
1 polymer ?
#
loop_
_entity_poly.entity_id
_entity_poly.type
_entity_poly.pdbx_seq_one_letter_code
_entity_poly.pdbx_strand_id
1 'polypeptide(L)'
;MLVPLYDSPMKIFDTHLAQTPRILYSAKINFADQTDVNYHLLGSIPLGHEDLGLFGKGRFESINPKVKEQIDMMELVEHRDTITHEKIITNNPILYEKKNLTFEEKINSMKADIEKSKRDSEESKRDSQESKRNSEELRRDLNLCLLKTERLETEKASRYEGETINMRKKLWKMACIMESTRQKISVPSWMENIRKRRNQSAHLTDLATVMKLADTYPDYFDILLDTIYGAPKSEIKLLIGADKTGENQVYRILNDRGSAFHNQYANTCIEPFNFWLSAVRGLQNIQSATADKSSSDHESCVQKHKAEVQKLIREWDAAFDVDKLKWDTNTEKCRELIYSDYRDRDLLPRMWKSFGVQEKQ
;
A
#
# COMPACT_ATOMS: atom_id res chain seq x y z
N MET A 1 20.36 18.79 2.66
CA MET A 1 20.20 18.20 1.31
C MET A 1 19.82 16.73 1.47
N LEU A 2 18.85 16.25 0.65
CA LEU A 2 18.23 14.90 0.58
C LEU A 2 17.27 14.57 1.75
N VAL A 3 15.91 14.64 1.71
CA VAL A 3 14.79 14.19 0.80
C VAL A 3 14.50 12.66 0.92
N PRO A 4 13.24 12.15 1.01
CA PRO A 4 12.05 12.55 1.80
C PRO A 4 11.31 11.35 2.49
N LEU A 5 10.24 11.66 3.23
CA LEU A 5 9.28 10.73 3.85
C LEU A 5 8.27 10.18 2.81
N TYR A 6 7.90 8.91 2.96
CA TYR A 6 6.86 8.21 2.18
C TYR A 6 5.47 8.62 2.66
N ASP A 7 4.65 9.15 1.75
CA ASP A 7 3.19 9.23 1.87
C ASP A 7 2.57 8.37 0.77
N SER A 8 1.80 7.35 1.16
CA SER A 8 0.68 6.81 0.37
C SER A 8 -0.17 5.87 1.22
N PRO A 9 -1.49 6.11 1.33
CA PRO A 9 -2.44 5.08 1.67
C PRO A 9 -3.05 4.45 0.42
N MET A 10 -3.19 3.13 0.52
CA MET A 10 -3.73 2.16 -0.42
C MET A 10 -5.27 2.12 -0.38
N LYS A 11 -5.95 2.03 -1.53
CA LYS A 11 -7.34 1.54 -1.68
C LYS A 11 -7.56 0.81 -3.02
N ILE A 12 -7.42 -0.52 -2.97
CA ILE A 12 -8.35 -1.61 -3.34
C ILE A 12 -9.38 -1.42 -4.50
N PHE A 13 -9.16 -2.27 -5.53
CA PHE A 13 -10.05 -3.15 -6.34
C PHE A 13 -11.15 -2.68 -7.31
N ASP A 14 -11.14 -3.42 -8.43
CA ASP A 14 -12.18 -3.82 -9.39
C ASP A 14 -12.66 -2.84 -10.48
N THR A 15 -12.23 -3.12 -11.72
CA THR A 15 -13.16 -3.58 -12.76
C THR A 15 -12.45 -4.49 -13.75
N HIS A 16 -12.97 -5.70 -13.90
CA HIS A 16 -12.73 -6.62 -14.99
C HIS A 16 -13.06 -5.99 -16.35
N LEU A 17 -12.17 -6.13 -17.32
CA LEU A 17 -12.55 -6.39 -18.71
C LEU A 17 -11.39 -7.10 -19.40
N ALA A 18 -11.46 -8.43 -19.36
CA ALA A 18 -10.67 -9.28 -20.24
C ALA A 18 -11.15 -9.05 -21.68
N GLN A 19 -10.29 -8.49 -22.52
CA GLN A 19 -10.43 -8.59 -23.96
C GLN A 19 -9.10 -8.99 -24.58
N THR A 20 -9.05 -10.22 -25.07
CA THR A 20 -8.21 -10.62 -26.21
C THR A 20 -8.95 -11.78 -26.87
N PRO A 21 -8.89 -11.98 -28.20
CA PRO A 21 -8.02 -11.33 -29.18
C PRO A 21 -8.74 -10.84 -30.45
N ARG A 22 -8.27 -9.74 -31.06
CA ARG A 22 -8.49 -9.51 -32.49
C ARG A 22 -7.15 -9.50 -33.20
N ILE A 23 -6.78 -10.67 -33.71
CA ILE A 23 -5.79 -10.80 -34.76
C ILE A 23 -6.42 -10.16 -36.01
N LEU A 24 -6.05 -8.92 -36.31
CA LEU A 24 -6.34 -8.27 -37.58
C LEU A 24 -5.21 -8.59 -38.54
N TYR A 25 -5.37 -9.65 -39.33
CA TYR A 25 -4.68 -9.74 -40.61
C TYR A 25 -5.29 -8.68 -41.53
N SER A 26 -4.63 -7.54 -41.68
CA SER A 26 -4.91 -6.61 -42.77
C SER A 26 -3.61 -6.13 -43.41
N ALA A 27 -2.89 -7.06 -44.05
CA ALA A 27 -1.97 -6.68 -45.10
C ALA A 27 -2.80 -6.39 -46.38
N LYS A 28 -3.36 -5.18 -46.47
CA LYS A 28 -3.76 -4.62 -47.76
C LYS A 28 -2.48 -4.20 -48.48
N ILE A 29 -1.96 -5.09 -49.32
CA ILE A 29 -1.00 -4.68 -50.33
C ILE A 29 -1.81 -4.02 -51.44
N ASN A 30 -1.86 -2.69 -51.43
CA ASN A 30 -2.37 -1.90 -52.54
C ASN A 30 -1.39 -2.04 -53.71
N PHE A 31 -1.73 -2.85 -54.71
CA PHE A 31 -1.22 -2.70 -56.06
C PHE A 31 -2.18 -1.83 -56.85
N ALA A 32 -2.22 -0.54 -56.52
CA ALA A 32 -2.89 0.47 -57.31
C ALA A 32 -1.89 1.62 -57.47
N ASP A 33 -0.98 1.44 -58.43
CA ASP A 33 -0.34 2.51 -59.20
C ASP A 33 0.61 1.85 -60.20
N GLN A 34 0.03 1.44 -61.33
CA GLN A 34 0.72 1.26 -62.61
C GLN A 34 -0.36 1.20 -63.70
N THR A 35 -1.03 2.33 -63.90
CA THR A 35 -1.65 2.64 -65.19
C THR A 35 -0.56 2.97 -66.19
N ASP A 36 -0.75 2.48 -67.41
CA ASP A 36 0.06 2.63 -68.62
C ASP A 36 1.28 1.72 -68.78
N VAL A 37 1.01 0.44 -69.07
CA VAL A 37 1.85 -0.33 -70.00
C VAL A 37 0.93 -1.11 -70.95
N ASN A 38 1.11 -0.87 -72.25
CA ASN A 38 0.50 -1.63 -73.35
C ASN A 38 0.53 -3.14 -73.06
N TYR A 39 -0.57 -3.82 -73.37
CA TYR A 39 -0.72 -5.27 -73.22
C TYR A 39 0.44 -6.04 -73.86
N HIS A 40 1.39 -6.46 -73.04
CA HIS A 40 2.28 -7.57 -73.34
C HIS A 40 1.74 -8.79 -72.61
N LEU A 41 1.50 -9.88 -73.35
CA LEU A 41 1.11 -11.17 -72.82
C LEU A 41 2.14 -11.64 -71.77
N LEU A 42 1.86 -11.31 -70.52
CA LEU A 42 2.53 -11.83 -69.33
C LEU A 42 1.87 -13.16 -68.98
N GLY A 43 2.31 -14.22 -69.64
CA GLY A 43 1.86 -15.58 -69.35
C GLY A 43 2.91 -16.59 -69.76
N SER A 44 3.39 -17.37 -68.79
CA SER A 44 4.20 -18.57 -69.03
C SER A 44 3.27 -19.68 -69.52
N ILE A 45 3.58 -20.31 -70.65
CA ILE A 45 2.94 -21.58 -71.06
C ILE A 45 3.95 -22.69 -70.72
N PRO A 46 3.72 -23.51 -69.68
CA PRO A 46 4.55 -24.69 -69.45
C PRO A 46 4.29 -25.68 -70.59
N LEU A 47 5.34 -26.06 -71.29
CA LEU A 47 5.26 -26.96 -72.45
C LEU A 47 5.74 -28.35 -72.07
N GLY A 48 5.00 -29.37 -72.50
CA GLY A 48 5.40 -30.77 -72.35
C GLY A 48 6.63 -31.07 -73.21
N HIS A 49 7.33 -32.17 -72.89
CA HIS A 49 8.54 -32.59 -73.61
C HIS A 49 8.32 -32.79 -75.14
N GLU A 50 7.07 -32.99 -75.56
CA GLU A 50 6.65 -33.14 -76.96
C GLU A 50 6.44 -31.80 -77.68
N ASP A 51 6.05 -30.74 -76.96
CA ASP A 51 5.70 -29.44 -77.57
C ASP A 51 6.93 -28.59 -77.93
N LEU A 52 8.07 -28.84 -77.28
CA LEU A 52 9.36 -28.18 -77.57
C LEU A 52 9.89 -28.51 -78.97
N GLY A 53 9.59 -29.72 -79.48
CA GLY A 53 10.00 -30.14 -80.82
C GLY A 53 9.25 -29.45 -81.95
N LEU A 54 8.18 -28.70 -81.64
CA LEU A 54 7.32 -28.03 -82.62
C LEU A 54 7.61 -26.54 -82.77
N PHE A 55 8.37 -25.93 -81.86
CA PHE A 55 8.76 -24.53 -82.02
C PHE A 55 9.88 -24.39 -83.06
N GLY A 56 9.58 -23.64 -84.13
CA GLY A 56 10.35 -23.59 -85.37
C GLY A 56 9.76 -24.45 -86.50
N LYS A 57 8.75 -25.29 -86.21
CA LYS A 57 8.01 -26.09 -87.20
C LYS A 57 6.50 -26.08 -86.95
N GLY A 58 5.88 -24.92 -87.17
CA GLY A 58 4.51 -24.85 -87.69
C GLY A 58 3.33 -25.04 -86.72
N ARG A 59 2.51 -23.98 -86.68
CA ARG A 59 1.06 -23.87 -86.41
C ARG A 59 0.52 -24.32 -85.03
N PHE A 60 0.36 -23.34 -84.15
CA PHE A 60 -0.66 -23.34 -83.09
C PHE A 60 -2.05 -23.10 -83.71
N GLU A 61 -2.89 -24.13 -83.82
CA GLU A 61 -4.17 -24.04 -84.55
C GLU A 61 -5.37 -23.54 -83.73
N SER A 62 -5.18 -23.08 -82.48
CA SER A 62 -6.31 -22.63 -81.64
C SER A 62 -6.17 -21.24 -81.00
N ILE A 63 -5.27 -20.39 -81.50
CA ILE A 63 -5.07 -19.03 -80.97
C ILE A 63 -5.82 -17.99 -81.81
N ASN A 64 -6.53 -17.07 -81.16
CA ASN A 64 -7.27 -15.96 -81.78
C ASN A 64 -6.38 -15.19 -82.78
N PRO A 65 -6.85 -14.87 -84.00
CA PRO A 65 -6.03 -14.24 -85.05
C PRO A 65 -5.37 -12.92 -84.65
N LYS A 66 -5.99 -12.10 -83.79
CA LYS A 66 -5.34 -10.88 -83.25
C LYS A 66 -4.17 -11.20 -82.31
N VAL A 67 -4.25 -12.31 -81.60
CA VAL A 67 -3.18 -12.80 -80.71
C VAL A 67 -2.08 -13.45 -81.54
N LYS A 68 -2.42 -14.12 -82.65
CA LYS A 68 -1.48 -14.70 -83.60
C LYS A 68 -0.61 -13.64 -84.28
N GLU A 69 -1.20 -12.53 -84.73
CA GLU A 69 -0.47 -11.42 -85.34
C GLU A 69 0.47 -10.72 -84.34
N GLN A 70 0.07 -10.62 -83.07
CA GLN A 70 0.94 -10.12 -81.99
C GLN A 70 2.08 -11.09 -81.65
N ILE A 71 1.84 -12.40 -81.69
CA ILE A 71 2.86 -13.43 -81.46
C ILE A 71 3.87 -13.48 -82.61
N ASP A 72 3.41 -13.41 -83.86
CA ASP A 72 4.26 -13.46 -85.06
C ASP A 72 5.18 -12.21 -85.17
N MET A 73 4.81 -11.09 -84.56
CA MET A 73 5.63 -9.87 -84.48
C MET A 73 6.58 -9.84 -83.27
N MET A 74 6.46 -10.77 -82.32
CA MET A 74 7.31 -10.86 -81.15
C MET A 74 8.33 -11.99 -81.33
N GLU A 75 9.63 -11.67 -81.30
CA GLU A 75 10.70 -12.67 -81.37
C GLU A 75 10.69 -13.53 -80.10
N LEU A 76 10.02 -14.68 -80.17
CA LEU A 76 9.92 -15.65 -79.09
C LEU A 76 11.15 -16.57 -79.09
N VAL A 77 11.80 -16.68 -77.93
CA VAL A 77 13.00 -17.50 -77.74
C VAL A 77 12.74 -18.57 -76.68
N GLU A 78 13.29 -19.76 -76.91
CA GLU A 78 13.32 -20.83 -75.89
C GLU A 78 14.28 -20.41 -74.76
N HIS A 79 13.78 -20.37 -73.54
CA HIS A 79 14.51 -19.99 -72.35
C HIS A 79 14.31 -21.04 -71.25
N ARG A 80 15.31 -21.26 -70.41
CA ARG A 80 15.20 -22.19 -69.30
C ARG A 80 15.15 -21.39 -68.01
N ASP A 81 14.02 -21.46 -67.32
CA ASP A 81 13.78 -20.76 -66.06
C ASP A 81 14.81 -21.18 -65.01
N THR A 82 15.50 -20.22 -64.42
CA THR A 82 16.56 -20.45 -63.43
C THR A 82 16.09 -21.04 -62.11
N ILE A 83 14.81 -20.88 -61.73
CA ILE A 83 14.25 -21.31 -60.44
C ILE A 83 13.63 -22.70 -60.55
N THR A 84 12.76 -22.89 -61.54
CA THR A 84 11.98 -24.12 -61.77
C THR A 84 12.70 -25.08 -62.69
N HIS A 85 13.73 -24.62 -63.42
CA HIS A 85 14.47 -25.36 -64.44
C HIS A 85 13.62 -25.83 -65.63
N GLU A 86 12.39 -25.33 -65.72
CA GLU A 86 11.46 -25.59 -66.81
C GLU A 86 11.86 -24.82 -68.07
N LYS A 87 11.64 -25.44 -69.23
CA LYS A 87 11.80 -24.76 -70.51
C LYS A 87 10.52 -24.00 -70.83
N ILE A 88 10.67 -22.71 -71.07
CA ILE A 88 9.59 -21.79 -71.38
C ILE A 88 9.91 -21.03 -72.67
N ILE A 89 8.88 -20.44 -73.26
CA ILE A 89 9.03 -19.61 -74.45
C ILE A 89 8.63 -18.19 -74.09
N THR A 90 9.54 -17.25 -74.30
CA THR A 90 9.37 -15.86 -73.89
C THR A 90 9.97 -14.92 -74.93
N ASN A 91 9.38 -13.74 -75.06
CA ASN A 91 9.91 -12.65 -75.89
C ASN A 91 10.87 -11.74 -75.12
N ASN A 92 11.06 -11.99 -73.82
CA ASN A 92 11.93 -11.17 -72.98
C ASN A 92 12.60 -12.01 -71.87
N PRO A 93 13.59 -12.83 -72.24
CA PRO A 93 14.28 -13.70 -71.28
C PRO A 93 15.02 -12.90 -70.19
N ILE A 94 15.55 -11.72 -70.53
CA ILE A 94 16.27 -10.85 -69.58
C ILE A 94 15.34 -10.33 -68.48
N LEU A 95 14.13 -9.87 -68.84
CA LEU A 95 13.14 -9.41 -67.86
C LEU A 95 12.65 -10.56 -66.98
N TYR A 96 12.51 -11.74 -67.56
CA TYR A 96 12.06 -12.95 -66.87
C TYR A 96 13.09 -13.40 -65.82
N GLU A 97 14.38 -13.46 -66.19
CA GLU A 97 15.49 -13.71 -65.25
C GLU A 97 15.58 -12.66 -64.14
N LYS A 98 15.39 -11.38 -64.47
CA LYS A 98 15.37 -10.30 -63.47
C LYS A 98 14.23 -10.48 -62.47
N LYS A 99 13.06 -10.95 -62.90
CA LYS A 99 11.93 -11.28 -62.01
C LYS A 99 12.25 -12.49 -61.12
N ASN A 100 12.93 -13.49 -61.66
CA ASN A 100 13.37 -14.67 -60.91
C ASN A 100 14.39 -14.29 -59.82
N LEU A 101 15.42 -13.52 -60.16
CA LEU A 101 16.35 -12.93 -59.17
C LEU A 101 15.62 -12.16 -58.06
N THR A 102 14.68 -11.30 -58.43
CA THR A 102 13.88 -10.53 -57.46
C THR A 102 13.02 -11.44 -56.56
N PHE A 103 12.55 -12.57 -57.09
CA PHE A 103 11.76 -13.55 -56.36
C PHE A 103 12.62 -14.37 -55.39
N GLU A 104 13.81 -14.81 -55.80
CA GLU A 104 14.78 -15.48 -54.92
C GLU A 104 15.23 -14.57 -53.77
N GLU A 105 15.54 -13.30 -54.05
CA GLU A 105 15.87 -12.30 -53.03
C GLU A 105 14.74 -12.15 -52.00
N LYS A 106 13.48 -12.09 -52.46
CA LYS A 106 12.31 -12.04 -51.58
C LYS A 106 12.14 -13.30 -50.76
N ILE A 107 12.34 -14.49 -51.33
CA ILE A 107 12.28 -15.76 -50.60
C ILE A 107 13.35 -15.81 -49.51
N ASN A 108 14.58 -15.40 -49.85
CA ASN A 108 15.69 -15.39 -48.90
C ASN A 108 15.44 -14.39 -47.76
N SER A 109 14.91 -13.20 -48.07
CA SER A 109 14.45 -12.24 -47.05
C SER A 109 13.38 -12.85 -46.15
N MET A 110 12.35 -13.49 -46.72
CA MET A 110 11.27 -14.11 -45.95
C MET A 110 11.77 -15.24 -45.04
N LYS A 111 12.73 -16.05 -45.51
CA LYS A 111 13.37 -17.09 -44.69
C LYS A 111 14.12 -16.48 -43.51
N ALA A 112 14.89 -15.41 -43.76
CA ALA A 112 15.59 -14.68 -42.70
C ALA A 112 14.62 -14.08 -41.66
N ASP A 113 13.50 -13.51 -42.12
CA ASP A 113 12.47 -12.94 -41.24
C ASP A 113 11.75 -14.02 -40.40
N ILE A 114 11.49 -15.19 -40.99
CA ILE A 114 10.92 -16.34 -40.26
C ILE A 114 11.90 -16.84 -39.20
N GLU A 115 13.18 -16.97 -39.54
CA GLU A 115 14.21 -17.43 -38.62
C GLU A 115 14.46 -16.42 -37.49
N LYS A 116 14.41 -15.13 -37.79
CA LYS A 116 14.41 -14.06 -36.79
C LYS A 116 13.18 -14.16 -35.88
N SER A 117 11.97 -14.25 -36.46
CA SER A 117 10.72 -14.35 -35.70
C SER A 117 10.69 -15.59 -34.78
N LYS A 118 11.28 -16.72 -35.21
CA LYS A 118 11.43 -17.90 -34.36
C LYS A 118 12.33 -17.64 -33.15
N ARG A 119 13.48 -16.97 -33.37
CA ARG A 119 14.40 -16.59 -32.28
C ARG A 119 13.73 -15.63 -31.30
N ASP A 120 13.10 -14.57 -31.80
CA ASP A 120 12.39 -13.58 -30.99
C ASP A 120 11.25 -14.23 -30.18
N SER A 121 10.54 -15.20 -30.77
CA SER A 121 9.50 -15.96 -30.06
C SER A 121 10.07 -16.86 -28.94
N GLU A 122 11.23 -17.48 -29.14
CA GLU A 122 11.87 -18.28 -28.10
C GLU A 122 12.41 -17.42 -26.96
N GLU A 123 13.01 -16.27 -27.27
CA GLU A 123 13.47 -15.29 -26.30
C GLU A 123 12.29 -14.77 -25.46
N SER A 124 11.21 -14.33 -26.10
CA SER A 124 10.00 -13.88 -25.41
C SER A 124 9.37 -14.94 -24.49
N LYS A 125 9.45 -16.24 -24.87
CA LYS A 125 8.99 -17.35 -24.01
C LYS A 125 9.86 -17.50 -22.76
N ARG A 126 11.18 -17.36 -22.90
CA ARG A 126 12.12 -17.42 -21.77
C ARG A 126 11.88 -16.26 -20.83
N ASP A 127 11.78 -15.04 -21.36
CA ASP A 127 11.50 -13.83 -20.57
C ASP A 127 10.16 -13.92 -19.84
N SER A 128 9.12 -14.45 -20.49
CA SER A 128 7.82 -14.68 -19.85
C SER A 128 7.91 -15.69 -18.71
N GLN A 129 8.69 -16.76 -18.88
CA GLN A 129 8.87 -17.77 -17.84
C GLN A 129 9.71 -17.25 -16.67
N GLU A 130 10.74 -16.46 -16.94
CA GLU A 130 11.55 -15.79 -15.93
C GLU A 130 10.71 -14.74 -15.16
N SER A 131 9.94 -13.91 -15.86
CA SER A 131 9.03 -12.94 -15.25
C SER A 131 8.00 -13.61 -14.32
N LYS A 132 7.44 -14.76 -14.72
CA LYS A 132 6.54 -15.56 -13.86
C LYS A 132 7.26 -16.07 -12.60
N ARG A 133 8.48 -16.60 -12.75
CA ARG A 133 9.27 -17.08 -11.60
C ARG A 133 9.58 -15.94 -10.63
N ASN A 134 10.02 -14.79 -11.15
CA ASN A 134 10.32 -13.60 -10.35
C ASN A 134 9.06 -13.07 -9.64
N SER A 135 7.89 -13.09 -10.32
CA SER A 135 6.62 -12.70 -9.72
C SER A 135 6.19 -13.64 -8.57
N GLU A 136 6.36 -14.95 -8.75
CA GLU A 136 6.08 -15.92 -7.68
C GLU A 136 7.03 -15.77 -6.49
N GLU A 137 8.31 -15.52 -6.74
CA GLU A 137 9.31 -15.26 -5.70
C GLU A 137 8.98 -14.01 -4.90
N LEU A 138 8.71 -12.88 -5.57
CA LEU A 138 8.25 -11.64 -4.93
C LEU A 138 6.99 -11.85 -4.08
N ARG A 139 6.05 -12.68 -4.56
CA ARG A 139 4.84 -13.01 -3.80
C ARG A 139 5.16 -13.82 -2.53
N ARG A 140 6.10 -14.76 -2.60
CA ARG A 140 6.55 -15.53 -1.42
C ARG A 140 7.24 -14.61 -0.41
N ASP A 141 8.10 -13.73 -0.87
CA ASP A 141 8.81 -12.76 -0.04
C ASP A 141 7.85 -11.78 0.64
N LEU A 142 6.85 -11.29 -0.09
CA LEU A 142 5.81 -10.42 0.45
C LEU A 142 5.03 -11.13 1.57
N ASN A 143 4.61 -12.38 1.35
CA ASN A 143 3.90 -13.16 2.37
C ASN A 143 4.75 -13.39 3.62
N LEU A 144 6.04 -13.68 3.44
CA LEU A 144 6.97 -13.85 4.56
C LEU A 144 7.14 -12.54 5.35
N CYS A 145 7.26 -11.42 4.65
CA CYS A 145 7.32 -10.09 5.25
C CYS A 145 6.03 -9.79 6.05
N LEU A 146 4.86 -10.08 5.51
CA LEU A 146 3.58 -9.88 6.21
C LEU A 146 3.50 -10.69 7.51
N LEU A 147 3.83 -11.99 7.46
CA LEU A 147 3.88 -12.84 8.66
C LEU A 147 4.87 -12.33 9.70
N LYS A 148 6.03 -11.82 9.26
CA LYS A 148 7.03 -11.24 10.16
C LYS A 148 6.50 -9.97 10.82
N THR A 149 5.84 -9.10 10.07
CA THR A 149 5.22 -7.88 10.58
C THR A 149 4.13 -8.19 11.60
N GLU A 150 3.21 -9.10 11.29
CA GLU A 150 2.14 -9.52 12.21
C GLU A 150 2.70 -10.10 13.52
N ARG A 151 3.74 -10.92 13.42
CA ARG A 151 4.42 -11.46 14.61
C ARG A 151 5.05 -10.36 15.46
N LEU A 152 5.71 -9.37 14.82
CA LEU A 152 6.32 -8.24 15.52
C LEU A 152 5.26 -7.35 16.19
N GLU A 153 4.12 -7.11 15.54
CA GLU A 153 3.00 -6.36 16.11
C GLU A 153 2.39 -7.07 17.31
N THR A 154 2.18 -8.40 17.20
CA THR A 154 1.70 -9.23 18.30
C THR A 154 2.66 -9.21 19.49
N GLU A 155 3.96 -9.31 19.22
CA GLU A 155 4.99 -9.24 20.25
C GLU A 155 4.99 -7.85 20.91
N LYS A 156 4.93 -6.77 20.12
CA LYS A 156 4.84 -5.39 20.60
C LYS A 156 3.60 -5.19 21.50
N ALA A 157 2.43 -5.66 21.07
CA ALA A 157 1.20 -5.60 21.88
C ALA A 157 1.36 -6.33 23.22
N SER A 158 1.92 -7.55 23.20
CA SER A 158 2.15 -8.33 24.42
C SER A 158 3.09 -7.65 25.42
N ARG A 159 4.07 -6.87 24.92
CA ARG A 159 4.99 -6.09 25.76
C ARG A 159 4.25 -4.95 26.48
N TYR A 160 3.35 -4.24 25.78
CA TYR A 160 2.52 -3.18 26.38
C TYR A 160 1.51 -3.73 27.38
N GLU A 161 0.91 -4.89 27.12
CA GLU A 161 0.02 -5.55 28.09
C GLU A 161 0.78 -5.88 29.38
N GLY A 162 2.00 -6.41 29.25
CA GLY A 162 2.87 -6.66 30.39
C GLY A 162 3.26 -5.40 31.16
N GLU A 163 3.49 -4.28 30.48
CA GLU A 163 3.80 -3.01 31.13
C GLU A 163 2.56 -2.39 31.80
N THR A 164 1.36 -2.53 31.22
CA THR A 164 0.10 -2.09 31.84
C THR A 164 -0.12 -2.74 33.21
N ILE A 165 0.20 -4.04 33.32
CA ILE A 165 0.14 -4.74 34.61
C ILE A 165 1.17 -4.18 35.59
N ASN A 166 2.36 -3.83 35.10
CA ASN A 166 3.40 -3.20 35.91
C ASN A 166 2.99 -1.79 36.37
N MET A 167 2.27 -1.01 35.54
CA MET A 167 1.65 0.26 35.92
C MET A 167 0.75 0.09 37.14
N ARG A 168 -0.17 -0.89 37.11
CA ARG A 168 -1.04 -1.22 38.25
C ARG A 168 -0.27 -1.55 39.51
N LYS A 169 0.79 -2.36 39.39
CA LYS A 169 1.64 -2.71 40.53
C LYS A 169 2.39 -1.49 41.10
N LYS A 170 2.88 -0.59 40.25
CA LYS A 170 3.53 0.65 40.68
C LYS A 170 2.53 1.58 41.40
N LEU A 171 1.32 1.73 40.87
CA LEU A 171 0.27 2.52 41.48
C LEU A 171 -0.07 2.02 42.89
N TRP A 172 -0.26 0.70 43.05
CA TRP A 172 -0.45 0.07 44.36
C TRP A 172 0.71 0.37 45.32
N LYS A 173 1.95 0.12 44.89
CA LYS A 173 3.14 0.34 45.73
C LYS A 173 3.23 1.79 46.21
N MET A 174 2.95 2.74 45.32
CA MET A 174 2.96 4.15 45.67
C MET A 174 1.91 4.46 46.74
N ALA A 175 0.66 4.03 46.54
CA ALA A 175 -0.40 4.22 47.53
C ALA A 175 -0.04 3.60 48.90
N CYS A 176 0.54 2.39 48.93
CA CYS A 176 0.98 1.77 50.18
C CYS A 176 2.11 2.53 50.89
N ILE A 177 3.07 3.05 50.13
CA ILE A 177 4.16 3.87 50.69
C ILE A 177 3.58 5.13 51.34
N MET A 178 2.67 5.81 50.64
CA MET A 178 2.06 7.06 51.13
C MET A 178 1.19 6.85 52.37
N GLU A 179 0.47 5.73 52.47
CA GLU A 179 -0.33 5.38 53.65
C GLU A 179 0.44 4.61 54.73
N SER A 180 1.74 4.37 54.55
CA SER A 180 2.55 3.54 55.47
C SER A 180 1.96 2.14 55.74
N THR A 181 1.23 1.57 54.77
CA THR A 181 0.59 0.25 54.92
C THR A 181 1.45 -0.87 54.34
N ARG A 182 1.47 -2.03 55.01
CA ARG A 182 2.20 -3.23 54.55
C ARG A 182 1.29 -4.27 53.87
N GLN A 183 0.16 -3.82 53.33
CA GLN A 183 -0.80 -4.73 52.72
C GLN A 183 -0.21 -5.39 51.46
N LYS A 184 -0.56 -6.65 51.24
CA LYS A 184 -0.21 -7.39 50.02
C LYS A 184 -1.40 -7.38 49.09
N ILE A 185 -1.19 -6.94 47.85
CA ILE A 185 -2.18 -7.10 46.80
C ILE A 185 -2.16 -8.53 46.26
N SER A 186 -3.33 -9.16 46.18
CA SER A 186 -3.49 -10.43 45.47
C SER A 186 -3.50 -10.15 43.96
N VAL A 187 -2.59 -10.78 43.22
CA VAL A 187 -2.50 -10.68 41.75
C VAL A 187 -2.82 -12.05 41.15
N PRO A 188 -3.82 -12.17 40.26
CA PRO A 188 -4.13 -13.43 39.61
C PRO A 188 -2.95 -14.01 38.81
N SER A 189 -2.85 -15.34 38.75
CA SER A 189 -1.75 -16.03 38.06
C SER A 189 -1.61 -15.62 36.58
N TRP A 190 -2.73 -15.43 35.88
CA TRP A 190 -2.73 -15.00 34.47
C TRP A 190 -2.05 -13.63 34.28
N MET A 191 -2.26 -12.72 35.23
CA MET A 191 -1.69 -11.38 35.19
C MET A 191 -0.17 -11.42 35.41
N GLU A 192 0.31 -12.27 36.32
CA GLU A 192 1.76 -12.44 36.51
C GLU A 192 2.44 -13.06 35.28
N ASN A 193 1.76 -13.94 34.55
CA ASN A 193 2.28 -14.54 33.31
C ASN A 193 2.41 -13.52 32.17
N ILE A 194 1.42 -12.64 31.98
CA ILE A 194 1.49 -11.58 30.97
C ILE A 194 2.60 -10.59 31.34
N ARG A 195 2.73 -10.22 32.61
CA ARG A 195 3.77 -9.30 33.10
C ARG A 195 5.19 -9.76 32.77
N LYS A 196 5.45 -11.08 32.72
CA LYS A 196 6.78 -11.63 32.35
C LYS A 196 7.19 -11.30 30.91
N ARG A 197 6.23 -11.02 30.04
CA ARG A 197 6.48 -10.66 28.62
C ARG A 197 6.77 -9.17 28.42
N ARG A 198 6.69 -8.36 29.49
CA ARG A 198 6.96 -6.92 29.40
C ARG A 198 8.37 -6.67 28.89
N ASN A 199 8.54 -5.64 28.07
CA ASN A 199 9.86 -5.12 27.81
C ASN A 199 10.30 -4.29 29.03
N GLN A 200 11.24 -4.81 29.82
CA GLN A 200 11.63 -4.17 31.07
C GLN A 200 12.25 -2.78 30.87
N SER A 201 12.78 -2.52 29.68
CA SER A 201 13.39 -1.26 29.27
C SER A 201 12.40 -0.31 28.56
N ALA A 202 11.18 -0.76 28.25
CA ALA A 202 10.15 0.11 27.70
C ALA A 202 9.39 0.79 28.85
N HIS A 203 9.72 2.05 29.10
CA HIS A 203 9.05 2.89 30.11
C HIS A 203 7.81 3.62 29.56
N LEU A 204 7.41 3.30 28.33
CA LEU A 204 6.32 3.98 27.64
C LEU A 204 4.99 3.27 27.90
N THR A 205 4.00 4.07 28.29
CA THR A 205 2.62 3.62 28.43
C THR A 205 1.91 3.66 27.07
N ASP A 206 0.86 2.87 26.91
CA ASP A 206 0.02 2.87 25.71
C ASP A 206 -1.46 2.89 26.10
N LEU A 207 -2.10 4.05 25.91
CA LEU A 207 -3.51 4.26 26.25
C LEU A 207 -4.42 3.23 25.57
N ALA A 208 -4.19 2.91 24.30
CA ALA A 208 -4.98 1.93 23.57
C ALA A 208 -4.95 0.54 24.22
N THR A 209 -3.77 0.07 24.62
CA THR A 209 -3.61 -1.19 25.35
C THR A 209 -4.31 -1.17 26.71
N VAL A 210 -4.22 -0.07 27.46
CA VAL A 210 -4.90 0.06 28.75
C VAL A 210 -6.42 0.02 28.56
N MET A 211 -6.96 0.73 27.56
CA MET A 211 -8.38 0.70 27.23
C MET A 211 -8.86 -0.70 26.83
N LYS A 212 -8.07 -1.43 26.01
CA LYS A 212 -8.37 -2.82 25.64
C LYS A 212 -8.43 -3.73 26.86
N LEU A 213 -7.44 -3.65 27.74
CA LEU A 213 -7.41 -4.43 28.97
C LEU A 213 -8.52 -4.06 29.94
N ALA A 214 -8.91 -2.80 29.99
CA ALA A 214 -10.03 -2.29 30.77
C ALA A 214 -11.40 -2.71 30.18
N ASP A 215 -11.49 -2.98 28.89
CA ASP A 215 -12.67 -3.60 28.28
C ASP A 215 -12.78 -5.11 28.63
N THR A 216 -11.64 -5.81 28.75
CA THR A 216 -11.63 -7.25 29.11
C THR A 216 -11.70 -7.52 30.62
N TYR A 217 -11.03 -6.70 31.44
CA TYR A 217 -10.88 -6.87 32.89
C TYR A 217 -11.06 -5.53 33.63
N PRO A 218 -12.27 -4.95 33.61
CA PRO A 218 -12.53 -3.61 34.14
C PRO A 218 -12.16 -3.46 35.63
N ASP A 219 -12.48 -4.46 36.45
CA ASP A 219 -12.18 -4.46 37.90
C ASP A 219 -10.69 -4.23 38.24
N TYR A 220 -9.81 -4.60 37.30
CA TYR A 220 -8.36 -4.48 37.48
C TYR A 220 -7.77 -3.23 36.85
N PHE A 221 -8.28 -2.80 35.69
CA PHE A 221 -7.61 -1.80 34.85
C PHE A 221 -8.37 -0.50 34.65
N ASP A 222 -9.69 -0.43 34.90
CA ASP A 222 -10.43 0.83 34.78
C ASP A 222 -9.82 1.92 35.69
N ILE A 223 -9.36 1.53 36.89
CA ILE A 223 -8.72 2.47 37.83
C ILE A 223 -7.49 3.17 37.24
N LEU A 224 -6.76 2.52 36.33
CA LEU A 224 -5.59 3.13 35.70
C LEU A 224 -5.98 4.30 34.81
N LEU A 225 -7.15 4.24 34.16
CA LEU A 225 -7.62 5.32 33.31
C LEU A 225 -7.91 6.57 34.16
N ASP A 226 -8.64 6.39 35.27
CA ASP A 226 -8.93 7.47 36.21
C ASP A 226 -7.64 8.07 36.83
N THR A 227 -6.74 7.22 37.33
CA THR A 227 -5.56 7.70 38.08
C THR A 227 -4.42 8.14 37.17
N ILE A 228 -4.03 7.31 36.20
CA ILE A 228 -2.83 7.53 35.39
C ILE A 228 -3.12 8.43 34.18
N TYR A 229 -4.28 8.27 33.54
CA TYR A 229 -4.64 9.06 32.35
C TYR A 229 -5.54 10.25 32.67
N GLY A 230 -6.06 10.35 33.91
CA GLY A 230 -6.77 11.53 34.40
C GLY A 230 -8.26 11.56 34.10
N ALA A 231 -8.83 10.55 33.44
CA ALA A 231 -10.25 10.50 33.11
C ALA A 231 -10.76 9.05 33.00
N PRO A 232 -12.04 8.79 33.32
CA PRO A 232 -12.64 7.46 33.17
C PRO A 232 -12.74 7.05 31.68
N LYS A 233 -12.81 5.74 31.44
CA LYS A 233 -12.83 5.14 30.09
C LYS A 233 -13.88 5.74 29.15
N SER A 234 -15.10 5.94 29.65
CA SER A 234 -16.21 6.49 28.88
C SER A 234 -15.92 7.91 28.42
N GLU A 235 -15.36 8.73 29.31
CA GLU A 235 -14.98 10.10 29.01
C GLU A 235 -13.82 10.16 28.00
N ILE A 236 -12.79 9.34 28.18
CA ILE A 236 -11.68 9.25 27.22
C ILE A 236 -12.19 8.89 25.82
N LYS A 237 -13.10 7.90 25.71
CA LYS A 237 -13.72 7.53 24.42
C LYS A 237 -14.47 8.72 23.80
N LEU A 238 -15.21 9.48 24.61
CA LEU A 238 -15.95 10.67 24.14
C LEU A 238 -15.01 11.79 23.68
N LEU A 239 -13.97 12.12 24.46
CA LEU A 239 -13.02 13.18 24.14
C LEU A 239 -12.24 12.86 22.85
N ILE A 240 -11.75 11.62 22.71
CA ILE A 240 -11.06 11.17 21.49
C ILE A 240 -12.01 11.22 20.29
N GLY A 241 -13.26 10.77 20.45
CA GLY A 241 -14.26 10.81 19.37
C GLY A 241 -14.64 12.22 18.93
N ALA A 242 -14.58 13.19 19.85
CA ALA A 242 -14.83 14.61 19.56
C ALA A 242 -13.64 15.29 18.85
N ASP A 243 -12.41 14.85 19.10
CA ASP A 243 -11.18 15.41 18.51
C ASP A 243 -10.88 14.87 17.09
N LYS A 244 -11.86 15.02 16.17
CA LYS A 244 -11.78 14.45 14.81
C LYS A 244 -10.58 14.95 13.99
N THR A 245 -10.18 16.20 14.19
CA THR A 245 -9.05 16.83 13.48
C THR A 245 -7.72 16.60 14.18
N GLY A 246 -7.73 16.09 15.43
CA GLY A 246 -6.54 15.98 16.27
C GLY A 246 -5.98 17.32 16.75
N GLU A 247 -6.66 18.44 16.49
CA GLU A 247 -6.21 19.78 16.87
C GLU A 247 -6.07 19.94 18.38
N ASN A 248 -6.92 19.28 19.17
CA ASN A 248 -6.89 19.36 20.63
C ASN A 248 -5.88 18.37 21.25
N GLN A 249 -5.29 17.50 20.44
CA GLN A 249 -4.23 16.57 20.81
C GLN A 249 -4.60 15.64 21.97
N VAL A 250 -5.88 15.26 22.05
CA VAL A 250 -6.46 14.53 23.18
C VAL A 250 -5.71 13.24 23.46
N TYR A 251 -5.52 12.39 22.44
CA TYR A 251 -4.84 11.11 22.61
C TYR A 251 -3.39 11.30 23.08
N ARG A 252 -2.66 12.24 22.47
CA ARG A 252 -1.25 12.51 22.76
C ARG A 252 -1.08 12.94 24.22
N ILE A 253 -1.82 13.96 24.65
CA ILE A 253 -1.69 14.54 25.99
C ILE A 253 -2.10 13.55 27.08
N LEU A 254 -3.18 12.79 26.86
CA LEU A 254 -3.56 11.72 27.79
C LEU A 254 -2.45 10.67 27.90
N ASN A 255 -1.87 10.24 26.77
CA ASN A 255 -0.82 9.23 26.77
C ASN A 255 0.50 9.73 27.40
N ASP A 256 0.85 10.99 27.18
CA ASP A 256 2.00 11.64 27.78
C ASP A 256 1.85 11.78 29.30
N ARG A 257 0.66 12.22 29.77
CA ARG A 257 0.33 12.17 31.20
C ARG A 257 0.49 10.76 31.76
N GLY A 258 0.00 9.76 31.04
CA GLY A 258 0.14 8.37 31.45
C GLY A 258 1.59 7.97 31.69
N SER A 259 2.49 8.43 30.82
CA SER A 259 3.94 8.24 30.96
C SER A 259 4.53 9.00 32.15
N ALA A 260 4.12 10.25 32.39
CA ALA A 260 4.57 11.04 33.54
C ALA A 260 4.16 10.44 34.88
N PHE A 261 2.93 9.96 34.98
CA PHE A 261 2.38 9.38 36.20
C PHE A 261 2.95 7.99 36.46
N HIS A 262 3.05 7.15 35.42
CA HIS A 262 3.63 5.81 35.54
C HIS A 262 5.10 5.82 35.97
N ASN A 263 5.86 6.78 35.43
CA ASN A 263 7.28 6.92 35.72
C ASN A 263 7.57 7.91 36.85
N GLN A 264 6.54 8.51 37.44
CA GLN A 264 6.62 9.36 38.63
C GLN A 264 7.54 10.59 38.45
N TYR A 265 7.44 11.26 37.30
CA TYR A 265 8.16 12.49 37.01
C TYR A 265 7.26 13.73 36.87
N ALA A 266 5.96 13.62 37.17
CA ALA A 266 5.03 14.74 37.10
C ALA A 266 5.20 15.69 38.30
N ASN A 267 5.97 16.76 38.12
CA ASN A 267 6.26 17.77 39.15
C ASN A 267 5.57 19.11 38.88
N THR A 268 5.49 19.51 37.60
CA THR A 268 4.90 20.79 37.18
C THR A 268 3.76 20.61 36.20
N CYS A 269 3.67 19.47 35.50
CA CYS A 269 2.69 19.27 34.44
C CYS A 269 1.27 18.91 34.93
N ILE A 270 1.06 18.62 36.22
CA ILE A 270 -0.24 18.21 36.76
C ILE A 270 -1.31 19.31 36.60
N GLU A 271 -0.99 20.55 36.99
CA GLU A 271 -1.92 21.68 36.94
C GLU A 271 -2.25 22.10 35.49
N PRO A 272 -1.27 22.30 34.59
CA PRO A 272 -1.54 22.53 33.17
C PRO A 272 -2.41 21.45 32.53
N PHE A 273 -2.21 20.18 32.88
CA PHE A 273 -3.09 19.10 32.42
C PHE A 273 -4.53 19.28 32.89
N ASN A 274 -4.74 19.59 34.17
CA ASN A 274 -6.07 19.73 34.74
C ASN A 274 -6.83 20.92 34.12
N PHE A 275 -6.14 22.04 33.84
CA PHE A 275 -6.71 23.15 33.09
C PHE A 275 -7.05 22.77 31.65
N TRP A 276 -6.12 22.13 30.94
CA TRP A 276 -6.35 21.65 29.59
C TRP A 276 -7.56 20.71 29.51
N LEU A 277 -7.63 19.69 30.37
CA LEU A 277 -8.73 18.73 30.39
C LEU A 277 -10.07 19.42 30.66
N SER A 278 -10.09 20.40 31.56
CA SER A 278 -11.29 21.20 31.84
C SER A 278 -11.73 22.04 30.64
N ALA A 279 -10.79 22.66 29.92
CA ALA A 279 -11.08 23.44 28.73
C ALA A 279 -11.60 22.56 27.57
N VAL A 280 -11.03 21.36 27.37
CA VAL A 280 -11.52 20.41 26.36
C VAL A 280 -12.93 19.93 26.69
N ARG A 281 -13.23 19.63 27.96
CA ARG A 281 -14.61 19.32 28.41
C ARG A 281 -15.57 20.48 28.13
N GLY A 282 -15.15 21.71 28.43
CA GLY A 282 -15.93 22.91 28.13
C GLY A 282 -16.23 23.06 26.64
N LEU A 283 -15.22 22.87 25.79
CA LEU A 283 -15.36 22.91 24.34
C LEU A 283 -16.34 21.84 23.83
N GLN A 284 -16.23 20.60 24.34
CA GLN A 284 -17.14 19.51 23.99
C GLN A 284 -18.59 19.82 24.37
N ASN A 285 -18.81 20.37 25.57
CA ASN A 285 -20.14 20.75 26.04
C ASN A 285 -20.76 21.83 25.16
N ILE A 286 -19.98 22.84 24.77
CA ILE A 286 -20.43 23.90 23.86
C ILE A 286 -20.80 23.30 22.50
N GLN A 287 -19.91 22.50 21.90
CA GLN A 287 -20.14 21.87 20.60
C GLN A 287 -21.38 20.95 20.61
N SER A 288 -21.61 20.23 21.70
CA SER A 288 -22.79 19.37 21.85
C SER A 288 -24.07 20.20 21.97
N ALA A 289 -24.03 21.32 22.70
CA ALA A 289 -25.19 22.21 22.90
C ALA A 289 -25.55 23.06 21.67
N THR A 290 -24.61 23.26 20.74
CA THR A 290 -24.79 24.09 19.54
C THR A 290 -24.89 23.30 18.25
N ALA A 291 -24.87 21.96 18.30
CA ALA A 291 -24.92 21.08 17.13
C ALA A 291 -26.11 21.37 16.20
N ASP A 292 -27.26 21.81 16.75
CA ASP A 292 -28.49 22.09 16.00
C ASP A 292 -28.80 23.61 15.85
N LYS A 293 -27.86 24.49 16.21
CA LYS A 293 -28.09 25.95 16.23
C LYS A 293 -27.13 26.70 15.32
N SER A 294 -27.63 27.18 14.19
CA SER A 294 -26.91 28.10 13.30
C SER A 294 -27.01 29.53 13.82
N SER A 295 -26.13 29.91 14.75
CA SER A 295 -25.99 31.31 15.19
C SER A 295 -24.52 31.73 15.13
N SER A 296 -24.27 32.93 14.59
CA SER A 296 -22.93 33.54 14.49
C SER A 296 -22.25 33.75 15.85
N ASP A 297 -23.03 33.93 16.92
CA ASP A 297 -22.50 34.12 18.28
C ASP A 297 -21.91 32.83 18.83
N HIS A 298 -22.43 31.67 18.40
CA HIS A 298 -21.90 30.36 18.77
C HIS A 298 -20.55 30.09 18.13
N GLU A 299 -20.37 30.53 16.88
CA GLU A 299 -19.09 30.37 16.18
C GLU A 299 -17.98 31.17 16.87
N SER A 300 -18.26 32.40 17.31
CA SER A 300 -17.31 33.21 18.09
C SER A 300 -16.95 32.57 19.44
N CYS A 301 -17.93 32.00 20.16
CA CYS A 301 -17.70 31.33 21.44
C CYS A 301 -16.85 30.07 21.31
N VAL A 302 -17.12 29.24 20.28
CA VAL A 302 -16.35 28.04 19.96
C VAL A 302 -14.91 28.41 19.58
N GLN A 303 -14.71 29.44 18.76
CA GLN A 303 -13.38 29.91 18.38
C GLN A 303 -12.58 30.41 19.59
N LYS A 304 -13.21 31.14 20.52
CA LYS A 304 -12.56 31.58 21.76
C LYS A 304 -12.10 30.40 22.62
N HIS A 305 -12.95 29.39 22.81
CA HIS A 305 -12.58 28.19 23.57
C HIS A 305 -11.51 27.36 22.85
N LYS A 306 -11.56 27.25 21.52
CA LYS A 306 -10.49 26.62 20.74
C LYS A 306 -9.15 27.32 20.97
N ALA A 307 -9.12 28.66 20.94
CA ALA A 307 -7.90 29.42 21.21
C ALA A 307 -7.37 29.21 22.64
N GLU A 308 -8.26 29.10 23.61
CA GLU A 308 -7.92 28.77 25.00
C GLU A 308 -7.31 27.36 25.11
N VAL A 309 -7.93 26.35 24.50
CA VAL A 309 -7.37 24.98 24.45
C VAL A 309 -5.98 24.99 23.83
N GLN A 310 -5.77 25.71 22.72
CA GLN A 310 -4.45 25.82 22.08
C GLN A 310 -3.39 26.49 22.97
N LYS A 311 -3.78 27.49 23.77
CA LYS A 311 -2.90 28.11 24.77
C LYS A 311 -2.50 27.08 25.84
N LEU A 312 -3.47 26.34 26.37
CA LEU A 312 -3.26 25.33 27.41
C LEU A 312 -2.43 24.14 26.93
N ILE A 313 -2.54 23.76 25.65
CA ILE A 313 -1.65 22.76 25.04
C ILE A 313 -0.19 23.21 25.12
N ARG A 314 0.10 24.48 24.80
CA ARG A 314 1.48 25.01 24.87
C ARG A 314 2.01 25.05 26.30
N GLU A 315 1.14 25.38 27.27
CA GLU A 315 1.49 25.36 28.69
C GLU A 315 1.75 23.94 29.19
N TRP A 316 0.93 22.97 28.77
CA TRP A 316 1.17 21.55 29.02
C TRP A 316 2.50 21.09 28.42
N ASP A 317 2.75 21.35 27.13
CA ASP A 317 3.97 20.90 26.44
C ASP A 317 5.22 21.46 27.13
N ALA A 318 5.21 22.75 27.49
CA ALA A 318 6.32 23.38 28.21
C ALA A 318 6.58 22.74 29.60
N ALA A 319 5.53 22.48 30.38
CA ALA A 319 5.66 21.86 31.69
C ALA A 319 6.07 20.38 31.59
N PHE A 320 5.48 19.64 30.66
CA PHE A 320 5.78 18.23 30.42
C PHE A 320 7.23 18.01 29.98
N ASP A 321 7.75 18.84 29.07
CA ASP A 321 9.14 18.73 28.62
C ASP A 321 10.14 19.01 29.76
N VAL A 322 9.87 20.00 30.61
CA VAL A 322 10.69 20.29 31.80
C VAL A 322 10.71 19.09 32.75
N ASP A 323 9.55 18.50 33.01
CA ASP A 323 9.41 17.35 33.89
C ASP A 323 10.10 16.10 33.31
N LYS A 324 9.93 15.85 32.01
CA LYS A 324 10.54 14.73 31.29
C LYS A 324 12.07 14.77 31.30
N LEU A 325 12.68 15.96 31.21
CA LEU A 325 14.14 16.12 31.32
C LEU A 325 14.68 15.78 32.73
N LYS A 326 13.85 15.84 33.77
CA LYS A 326 14.23 15.61 35.17
C LYS A 326 13.87 14.23 35.69
N TRP A 327 13.51 13.30 34.79
CA TRP A 327 12.97 11.98 35.11
C TRP A 327 13.72 11.18 36.19
N ASP A 328 15.05 11.33 36.30
CA ASP A 328 15.89 10.57 37.25
C ASP A 328 16.05 11.21 38.65
N THR A 329 15.60 12.45 38.87
CA THR A 329 16.10 13.26 40.01
C THR A 329 15.06 13.61 41.09
N ASN A 330 13.75 13.49 40.85
CA ASN A 330 12.72 14.09 41.74
C ASN A 330 11.62 13.11 42.19
N THR A 331 11.92 11.83 42.42
CA THR A 331 10.86 10.82 42.59
C THR A 331 9.99 10.97 43.84
N GLU A 332 10.49 11.48 44.97
CA GLU A 332 9.69 11.57 46.20
C GLU A 332 8.67 12.72 46.15
N LYS A 333 9.12 13.94 45.86
CA LYS A 333 8.23 15.10 45.66
C LYS A 333 7.21 14.86 44.53
N CYS A 334 7.61 14.22 43.43
CA CYS A 334 6.67 13.86 42.37
C CYS A 334 5.61 12.86 42.87
N ARG A 335 5.99 11.86 43.68
CA ARG A 335 5.04 10.92 44.28
C ARG A 335 4.05 11.63 45.20
N GLU A 336 4.51 12.59 46.00
CA GLU A 336 3.63 13.41 46.85
C GLU A 336 2.62 14.22 46.04
N LEU A 337 3.08 14.91 44.99
CA LEU A 337 2.22 15.71 44.11
C LEU A 337 1.19 14.85 43.36
N ILE A 338 1.62 13.71 42.81
CA ILE A 338 0.72 12.75 42.16
C ILE A 338 -0.31 12.21 43.18
N TYR A 339 0.12 11.91 44.41
CA TYR A 339 -0.80 11.44 45.45
C TYR A 339 -1.80 12.51 45.87
N SER A 340 -1.38 13.79 45.92
CA SER A 340 -2.28 14.92 46.14
C SER A 340 -3.32 15.01 45.04
N ASP A 341 -2.94 14.90 43.75
CA ASP A 341 -3.89 14.86 42.62
C ASP A 341 -4.96 13.78 42.81
N TYR A 342 -4.58 12.60 43.31
CA TYR A 342 -5.53 11.52 43.57
C TYR A 342 -6.48 11.84 44.73
N ARG A 343 -5.98 12.50 45.77
CA ARG A 343 -6.79 12.95 46.91
C ARG A 343 -7.77 14.03 46.48
N ASP A 344 -7.29 15.04 45.75
CA ASP A 344 -8.09 16.19 45.32
C ASP A 344 -9.21 15.77 44.34
N ARG A 345 -9.01 14.66 43.63
CA ARG A 345 -9.99 14.04 42.72
C ARG A 345 -10.80 12.90 43.35
N ASP A 346 -10.70 12.70 44.66
CA ASP A 346 -11.40 11.66 45.43
C ASP A 346 -11.25 10.24 44.85
N LEU A 347 -10.03 9.91 44.38
CA LEU A 347 -9.75 8.62 43.76
C LEU A 347 -9.30 7.55 44.76
N LEU A 348 -8.86 7.96 45.97
CA LEU A 348 -8.29 7.04 46.96
C LEU A 348 -9.26 5.89 47.32
N PRO A 349 -10.56 6.14 47.63
CA PRO A 349 -11.50 5.04 47.94
C PRO A 349 -11.66 4.06 46.78
N ARG A 350 -11.72 4.57 45.55
CA ARG A 350 -11.82 3.74 44.33
C ARG A 350 -10.57 2.90 44.10
N MET A 351 -9.39 3.47 44.38
CA MET A 351 -8.12 2.75 44.33
C MET A 351 -8.11 1.60 45.32
N TRP A 352 -8.44 1.84 46.59
CA TRP A 352 -8.48 0.80 47.62
C TRP A 352 -9.43 -0.35 47.25
N LYS A 353 -10.62 -0.01 46.74
CA LYS A 353 -11.57 -0.99 46.24
C LYS A 353 -11.00 -1.82 45.08
N SER A 354 -10.37 -1.19 44.08
CA SER A 354 -9.75 -1.91 42.94
C SER A 354 -8.59 -2.81 43.35
N PHE A 355 -7.94 -2.51 44.47
CA PHE A 355 -6.88 -3.34 45.04
C PHE A 355 -7.39 -4.44 45.99
N GLY A 356 -8.70 -4.52 46.22
CA GLY A 356 -9.32 -5.52 47.10
C GLY A 356 -9.09 -5.22 48.58
N VAL A 357 -8.80 -3.97 48.94
CA VAL A 357 -8.68 -3.54 50.33
C VAL A 357 -10.07 -3.19 50.83
N GLN A 358 -10.62 -4.02 51.71
CA GLN A 358 -11.87 -3.70 52.39
C GLN A 358 -11.61 -2.63 53.46
N GLU A 359 -12.40 -1.57 53.44
CA GLU A 359 -12.52 -0.68 54.59
C GLU A 359 -13.00 -1.53 55.78
N LYS A 360 -12.22 -1.53 56.87
CA LYS A 360 -12.74 -2.04 58.14
C LYS A 360 -13.84 -1.08 58.57
N GLN A 361 -15.10 -1.55 58.52
CA GLN A 361 -16.22 -0.89 59.18
C GLN A 361 -15.99 -0.81 60.68
#